data_AF-A0A812IM93-F1
#
_entry.id   AF-A0A812IM93-F1
#
_cell.length_a   1.000
_cell.length_b   1.000
_cell.length_c   1.000
_cell.angle_alpha   90.00
_cell.angle_beta   90.00
_cell.angle_gamma   90.00
#
_symmetry.space_group_name_H-M   'P 1'
#
loop_
_entity.id
_entity.type
_entity.pdbx_description
1 polymer ?
#
loop_
_entity_poly.entity_id
_entity_poly.type
_entity_poly.pdbx_seq_one_letter_code
_entity_poly.pdbx_strand_id
1 'polypeptide(L)'
;MPMRVLGVRKAAALALAGEADAEWLVLRMEGRSVAVMPVLRRPGGLLLAAARHAFTSAEIESKKLEGVTEDLGLVGQVEVPGTLVDGSMAEVPLLLFDWPSALYKFLRVVTGDSWPPNLIRPRHGEVTDLTLDMDSLCDTARSWVEDGEMSLSEAYLTVLEGRAPTAEPAEMPPGGFPADLMNQLMDRMEQTAAAVAGIKDDLENVKQAASSSQQPPRAIGPALARAKALVGPAPRTTALPTMDRQEPAIPGAGTGLEAEEEDAGELGTEDLMRLALVNLLNKETKGKKKSSRTGLPLTQSASESEEEDPLRRLSGAKGTMLVERLRAAMEADPAAYSNAIENLAAQVLGESAPNQMTLERYVREELPMGNERSLGFAAWIMVRALTCMKSGHWEKGRLVLTLGLAAIEQYRLDNNWTAAWRLTQLSQPPFSEWRSREPYMGQLRADHAHSRLVHPTWAAAVVARLKDEEVAPTTALLEEEAEAAEPGQTRLHLN
;
A
#
# COMPACT_ATOMS: atom_id res chain seq x y z
N MET A 1 -3.27 25.42 -32.85
CA MET A 1 -2.57 24.24 -32.30
C MET A 1 -3.59 23.22 -31.79
N PRO A 2 -3.31 21.91 -31.81
CA PRO A 2 -4.25 20.90 -31.33
C PRO A 2 -4.33 20.95 -29.79
N MET A 3 -5.44 21.48 -29.26
CA MET A 3 -5.76 21.37 -27.85
C MET A 3 -5.97 19.90 -27.47
N ARG A 4 -5.26 19.42 -26.46
CA ARG A 4 -5.34 18.02 -26.02
C ARG A 4 -6.53 17.82 -25.07
N VAL A 5 -7.24 16.71 -25.25
CA VAL A 5 -8.27 16.24 -24.31
C VAL A 5 -7.63 16.00 -22.94
N LEU A 6 -8.29 16.43 -21.87
CA LEU A 6 -7.80 16.13 -20.52
C LEU A 6 -7.94 14.62 -20.26
N GLY A 7 -6.81 13.96 -19.99
CA GLY A 7 -6.79 12.57 -19.55
C GLY A 7 -6.68 12.47 -18.02
N VAL A 8 -7.09 11.33 -17.45
CA VAL A 8 -7.06 11.09 -15.99
C VAL A 8 -5.67 11.31 -15.38
N ARG A 9 -4.61 10.83 -16.06
CA ARG A 9 -3.22 11.04 -15.61
C ARG A 9 -2.83 12.51 -15.56
N LYS A 10 -3.20 13.30 -16.58
CA LYS A 10 -2.89 14.74 -16.60
C LYS A 10 -3.72 15.48 -15.55
N ALA A 11 -4.99 15.11 -15.36
CA ALA A 11 -5.85 15.68 -14.33
C ALA A 11 -5.26 15.57 -12.91
N ALA A 12 -4.60 14.44 -12.60
CA ALA A 12 -3.94 14.25 -11.31
C ALA A 12 -2.71 15.17 -11.09
N ALA A 13 -2.11 15.66 -12.17
CA ALA A 13 -0.92 16.51 -12.18
C ALA A 13 -1.19 17.96 -12.62
N LEU A 14 -2.46 18.39 -12.66
CA LEU A 14 -2.83 19.77 -13.00
C LEU A 14 -2.56 20.70 -11.82
N ALA A 15 -1.76 21.74 -12.00
CA ALA A 15 -1.62 22.78 -10.99
C ALA A 15 -2.99 23.44 -10.70
N LEU A 16 -3.36 23.49 -9.42
CA LEU A 16 -4.62 24.07 -8.96
C LEU A 16 -4.53 25.59 -8.80
N ALA A 17 -5.68 26.24 -8.64
CA ALA A 17 -5.79 27.69 -8.43
C ALA A 17 -4.80 28.23 -7.37
N GLY A 18 -4.67 27.57 -6.22
CA GLY A 18 -3.77 27.99 -5.13
C GLY A 18 -2.31 27.55 -5.28
N GLU A 19 -1.88 27.12 -6.47
CA GLU A 19 -0.49 26.78 -6.78
C GLU A 19 0.11 27.86 -7.72
N ALA A 20 1.43 28.10 -7.62
CA ALA A 20 2.10 29.22 -8.31
C ALA A 20 1.94 29.23 -9.85
N ASP A 21 1.63 28.08 -10.46
CA ASP A 21 1.48 27.90 -11.90
C ASP A 21 0.09 27.33 -12.27
N ALA A 22 -0.97 27.81 -11.62
CA ALA A 22 -2.35 27.34 -11.83
C ALA A 22 -2.70 27.16 -13.33
N GLU A 23 -3.05 25.93 -13.73
CA GLU A 23 -3.32 25.61 -15.12
C GLU A 23 -4.79 25.88 -15.45
N TRP A 24 -5.03 26.73 -16.47
CA TRP A 24 -6.37 26.91 -17.01
C TRP A 24 -6.75 25.81 -17.99
N LEU A 25 -8.03 25.46 -17.97
CA LEU A 25 -8.65 24.52 -18.89
C LEU A 25 -9.70 25.22 -19.75
N VAL A 26 -10.01 24.61 -20.89
CA VAL A 26 -11.15 25.02 -21.73
C VAL A 26 -12.21 23.94 -21.67
N LEU A 27 -13.38 24.31 -21.16
CA LEU A 27 -14.59 23.51 -21.27
C LEU A 27 -15.25 23.80 -22.62
N ARG A 28 -15.36 22.76 -23.46
CA ARG A 28 -16.05 22.85 -24.74
C ARG A 28 -17.51 22.44 -24.59
N MET A 29 -18.39 23.34 -24.98
CA MET A 29 -19.84 23.13 -25.06
C MET A 29 -20.30 23.34 -26.50
N GLU A 30 -21.55 22.99 -26.77
CA GLU A 30 -22.15 23.29 -28.06
C GLU A 30 -22.22 24.82 -28.26
N GLY A 31 -21.61 25.32 -29.33
CA GLY A 31 -21.61 26.74 -29.70
C GLY A 31 -20.72 27.67 -28.87
N ARG A 32 -20.09 27.23 -27.77
CA ARG A 32 -19.21 28.09 -26.94
C ARG A 32 -18.06 27.36 -26.25
N SER A 33 -17.04 28.13 -25.89
CA SER A 33 -15.89 27.65 -25.11
C SER A 33 -15.75 28.51 -23.85
N VAL A 34 -15.57 27.87 -22.70
CA VAL A 34 -15.51 28.53 -21.40
C VAL A 34 -14.15 28.28 -20.75
N ALA A 35 -13.51 29.33 -20.25
CA ALA A 35 -12.30 29.19 -19.44
C ALA A 35 -12.71 28.71 -18.04
N VAL A 36 -12.12 27.60 -17.63
CA VAL A 36 -12.39 27.00 -16.32
C VAL A 36 -11.08 26.71 -15.59
N MET A 37 -11.10 26.84 -14.27
CA MET A 37 -9.94 26.65 -13.42
C MET A 37 -10.18 25.51 -12.44
N PRO A 38 -9.25 24.55 -12.31
CA PRO A 38 -9.34 23.52 -11.28
C PRO A 38 -8.99 24.11 -9.91
N VAL A 39 -9.92 24.06 -8.97
CA VAL A 39 -9.75 24.62 -7.62
C VAL A 39 -9.37 23.54 -6.62
N LEU A 40 -10.10 22.42 -6.62
CA LEU A 40 -9.82 21.26 -5.75
C LEU A 40 -9.84 19.96 -6.56
N ARG A 41 -9.00 18.99 -6.18
CA ARG A 41 -9.05 17.63 -6.74
C ARG A 41 -9.89 16.74 -5.82
N ARG A 42 -10.55 15.72 -6.36
CA ARG A 42 -11.12 14.62 -5.58
C ARG A 42 -10.93 13.28 -6.29
N PRO A 43 -11.06 12.14 -5.58
CA PRO A 43 -11.10 10.84 -6.24
C PRO A 43 -12.19 10.81 -7.32
N GLY A 44 -11.78 10.63 -8.57
CA GLY A 44 -12.70 10.54 -9.70
C GLY A 44 -13.23 11.86 -10.27
N GLY A 45 -12.74 13.03 -9.86
CA GLY A 45 -13.21 14.32 -10.39
C GLY A 45 -12.40 15.55 -9.99
N LEU A 46 -12.86 16.72 -10.41
CA LEU A 46 -12.31 18.04 -10.08
C LEU A 46 -13.44 18.97 -9.65
N LEU A 47 -13.18 19.87 -8.70
CA LEU A 47 -14.01 21.06 -8.50
C LEU A 47 -13.49 22.15 -9.43
N LEU A 48 -14.36 22.68 -10.29
CA LEU A 48 -14.00 23.70 -11.26
C LEU A 48 -14.66 25.04 -10.90
N ALA A 49 -13.93 26.12 -11.17
CA ALA A 49 -14.44 27.49 -11.16
C ALA A 49 -14.52 28.03 -12.60
N ALA A 50 -15.59 28.74 -12.90
CA ALA A 50 -15.79 29.37 -14.20
C ALA A 50 -16.54 30.69 -14.06
N ALA A 51 -16.53 31.53 -15.09
CA ALA A 51 -17.27 32.78 -15.09
C ALA A 51 -18.78 32.54 -14.98
N ARG A 52 -19.47 33.20 -14.04
CA ARG A 52 -20.92 33.01 -13.83
C ARG A 52 -21.76 33.26 -15.09
N HIS A 53 -21.40 34.27 -15.87
CA HIS A 53 -22.11 34.64 -17.10
C HIS A 53 -21.84 33.69 -18.28
N ALA A 54 -20.92 32.73 -18.13
CA ALA A 54 -20.72 31.68 -19.13
C ALA A 54 -21.87 30.68 -19.16
N PHE A 55 -22.75 30.68 -18.15
CA PHE A 55 -23.89 29.78 -18.01
C PHE A 55 -25.19 30.57 -17.91
N THR A 56 -26.23 30.07 -18.56
CA THR A 56 -27.57 30.63 -18.45
C THR A 56 -28.19 30.28 -17.11
N SER A 57 -29.17 31.08 -16.64
CA SER A 57 -29.87 30.78 -15.39
C SER A 57 -30.60 29.42 -15.46
N ALA A 58 -31.15 29.07 -16.62
CA ALA A 58 -31.82 27.79 -16.83
C ALA A 58 -30.86 26.59 -16.68
N GLU A 59 -29.63 26.68 -17.18
CA GLU A 59 -28.61 25.62 -17.02
C GLU A 59 -28.19 25.44 -15.55
N ILE A 60 -28.09 26.54 -14.80
CA ILE A 60 -27.73 26.51 -13.38
C ILE A 60 -28.87 25.94 -12.53
N GLU A 61 -30.11 26.37 -12.77
CA GLU A 61 -31.29 25.90 -12.04
C GLU A 61 -31.59 24.42 -12.35
N SER A 62 -31.47 24.02 -13.63
CA SER A 62 -31.69 22.63 -14.03
C SER A 62 -30.51 21.71 -13.76
N LYS A 63 -29.32 22.28 -13.45
CA LYS A 63 -28.05 21.57 -13.33
C LYS A 63 -27.71 20.73 -14.56
N LYS A 64 -28.13 21.19 -15.75
CA LYS A 64 -27.95 20.48 -17.03
C LYS A 64 -27.16 21.34 -18.00
N LEU A 65 -26.22 20.72 -18.70
CA LEU A 65 -25.51 21.33 -19.82
C LEU A 65 -25.84 20.54 -21.09
N GLU A 66 -26.55 21.20 -21.99
CA GLU A 66 -26.96 20.60 -23.27
C GLU A 66 -25.74 20.06 -24.05
N GLY A 67 -25.86 18.84 -24.55
CA GLY A 67 -24.79 18.14 -25.27
C GLY A 67 -23.60 17.68 -24.41
N VAL A 68 -23.60 17.95 -23.09
CA VAL A 68 -22.46 17.67 -22.20
C VAL A 68 -22.84 16.74 -21.05
N THR A 69 -23.79 17.12 -20.20
CA THR A 69 -24.24 16.32 -19.05
C THR A 69 -25.67 16.64 -18.65
N GLU A 70 -26.39 15.61 -18.19
CA GLU A 70 -27.74 15.75 -17.62
C GLU A 70 -27.72 16.07 -16.12
N ASP A 71 -26.54 16.06 -15.50
CA ASP A 71 -26.35 16.44 -14.11
C ASP A 71 -24.94 17.04 -13.94
N LEU A 72 -24.89 18.31 -13.57
CA LEU A 72 -23.69 19.04 -13.17
C LEU A 72 -23.31 18.78 -11.71
N GLY A 73 -24.14 18.04 -10.97
CA GLY A 73 -24.00 17.84 -9.55
C GLY A 73 -24.31 19.12 -8.77
N LEU A 74 -23.46 19.42 -7.79
CA LEU A 74 -23.62 20.60 -6.95
C LEU A 74 -23.01 21.81 -7.64
N VAL A 75 -23.76 22.92 -7.62
CA VAL A 75 -23.40 24.18 -8.26
C VAL A 75 -23.55 25.30 -7.24
N GLY A 76 -22.49 26.08 -7.04
CA GLY A 76 -22.44 27.20 -6.10
C GLY A 76 -22.02 28.49 -6.80
N GLN A 77 -22.58 29.62 -6.38
CA GLN A 77 -22.15 30.93 -6.85
C GLN A 77 -21.30 31.57 -5.76
N VAL A 78 -20.15 32.12 -6.14
CA VAL A 78 -19.21 32.75 -5.24
C VAL A 78 -18.71 34.07 -5.83
N GLU A 79 -18.46 35.04 -4.98
CA GLU A 79 -17.85 36.32 -5.34
C GLU A 79 -16.41 36.29 -4.87
N VAL A 80 -15.47 36.47 -5.80
CA VAL A 80 -14.03 36.39 -5.52
C VAL A 80 -13.40 37.75 -5.79
N PRO A 81 -12.60 38.29 -4.86
CA PRO A 81 -11.88 39.53 -5.09
C PRO A 81 -10.89 39.38 -6.24
N GLY A 82 -10.79 40.40 -7.07
CA GLY A 82 -9.83 40.49 -8.16
C GLY A 82 -9.34 41.93 -8.34
N THR A 83 -8.18 42.07 -8.95
CA THR A 83 -7.56 43.35 -9.28
C THR A 83 -7.71 43.62 -10.78
N LEU A 84 -8.29 44.76 -11.13
CA LEU A 84 -8.38 45.26 -12.50
C LEU A 84 -7.04 45.84 -12.95
N VAL A 85 -6.86 46.06 -14.27
CA VAL A 85 -5.60 46.60 -14.84
C VAL A 85 -5.22 47.96 -14.25
N ASP A 86 -6.21 48.77 -13.85
CA ASP A 86 -6.00 50.07 -13.21
C ASP A 86 -5.63 49.98 -11.72
N GLY A 87 -5.52 48.76 -11.17
CA GLY A 87 -5.21 48.50 -9.77
C GLY A 87 -6.42 48.57 -8.84
N SER A 88 -7.63 48.83 -9.35
CA SER A 88 -8.83 48.82 -8.53
C SER A 88 -9.26 47.40 -8.17
N MET A 89 -9.79 47.23 -6.96
CA MET A 89 -10.32 45.96 -6.47
C MET A 89 -11.78 45.82 -6.90
N ALA A 90 -12.15 44.64 -7.39
CA ALA A 90 -13.50 44.32 -7.83
C ALA A 90 -13.89 42.91 -7.41
N GLU A 91 -15.16 42.69 -7.14
CA GLU A 91 -15.70 41.35 -6.89
C GLU A 91 -16.13 40.70 -8.20
N VAL A 92 -15.59 39.52 -8.48
CA VAL A 92 -15.81 38.79 -9.72
C VAL A 92 -16.73 37.59 -9.44
N PRO A 93 -17.93 37.53 -10.05
CA PRO A 93 -18.85 36.43 -9.82
C PRO A 93 -18.40 35.18 -10.59
N LEU A 94 -18.12 34.13 -9.83
CA LEU A 94 -17.72 32.82 -10.34
C LEU A 94 -18.78 31.75 -9.98
N LEU A 95 -18.80 30.71 -10.80
CA LEU A 95 -19.59 29.51 -10.59
C LEU A 95 -18.64 28.38 -10.23
N LEU A 96 -18.85 27.78 -9.06
CA LEU A 96 -18.22 26.53 -8.63
C LEU A 96 -19.13 25.36 -8.99
N PHE A 97 -18.58 24.32 -9.59
CA PHE A 97 -19.32 23.10 -9.89
C PHE A 97 -18.42 21.87 -9.93
N ASP A 98 -19.00 20.74 -9.58
CA ASP A 98 -18.33 19.44 -9.56
C ASP A 98 -18.22 18.84 -10.97
N TRP A 99 -17.04 18.34 -11.30
CA TRP A 99 -16.75 17.78 -12.63
C TRP A 99 -16.20 16.35 -12.56
N PRO A 100 -17.02 15.32 -12.85
CA PRO A 100 -16.59 13.95 -12.81
C PRO A 100 -15.63 13.58 -13.97
N SER A 101 -14.74 12.63 -13.71
CA SER A 101 -13.73 12.15 -14.64
C SER A 101 -14.29 11.57 -15.94
N ALA A 102 -15.51 11.03 -15.92
CA ALA A 102 -16.23 10.58 -17.11
C ALA A 102 -16.47 11.72 -18.13
N LEU A 103 -16.49 12.98 -17.66
CA LEU A 103 -16.70 14.17 -18.47
C LEU A 103 -15.39 14.89 -18.85
N TYR A 104 -14.21 14.37 -18.51
CA TYR A 104 -12.93 14.97 -18.92
C TYR A 104 -12.76 15.05 -20.45
N LYS A 105 -13.51 14.24 -21.20
CA LYS A 105 -13.58 14.32 -22.67
C LYS A 105 -14.06 15.68 -23.21
N PHE A 106 -14.69 16.52 -22.38
CA PHE A 106 -15.11 17.88 -22.73
C PHE A 106 -14.13 18.97 -22.28
N LEU A 107 -13.15 18.62 -21.44
CA LEU A 107 -12.10 19.51 -20.99
C LEU A 107 -10.88 19.42 -21.92
N ARG A 108 -10.26 20.56 -22.17
CA ARG A 108 -9.04 20.68 -22.96
C ARG A 108 -7.98 21.41 -22.16
N VAL A 109 -6.76 20.88 -22.17
CA VAL A 109 -5.60 21.56 -21.58
C VAL A 109 -5.07 22.56 -22.58
N VAL A 110 -4.90 23.81 -22.14
CA VAL A 110 -4.30 24.87 -22.96
C VAL A 110 -2.79 24.73 -22.85
N THR A 111 -2.15 24.32 -23.94
CA THR A 111 -0.69 24.26 -24.03
C THR A 111 -0.19 25.47 -24.82
N GLY A 112 0.37 26.45 -24.11
CA GLY A 112 0.88 27.72 -24.66
C GLY A 112 -0.14 28.87 -24.64
N ASP A 113 0.25 30.03 -25.18
CA ASP A 113 -0.54 31.28 -25.05
C ASP A 113 -1.73 31.40 -26.00
N SER A 114 -1.97 30.38 -26.83
CA SER A 114 -3.04 30.42 -27.84
C SER A 114 -4.37 29.90 -27.28
N TRP A 115 -5.30 30.82 -27.07
CA TRP A 115 -6.66 30.52 -26.64
C TRP A 115 -7.61 30.37 -27.84
N PRO A 116 -8.69 29.58 -27.71
CA PRO A 116 -9.68 29.50 -28.78
C PRO A 116 -10.39 30.85 -28.98
N PRO A 117 -10.81 31.17 -30.23
CA PRO A 117 -11.63 32.35 -30.47
C PRO A 117 -12.96 32.21 -29.71
N ASN A 118 -13.50 33.33 -29.22
CA ASN A 118 -14.76 33.41 -28.46
C ASN A 118 -14.73 32.66 -27.11
N LEU A 119 -13.56 32.55 -26.49
CA LEU A 119 -13.44 32.03 -25.14
C LEU A 119 -14.09 32.99 -24.14
N ILE A 120 -15.05 32.48 -23.38
CA ILE A 120 -15.67 33.21 -22.27
C ILE A 120 -14.74 33.11 -21.06
N ARG A 121 -14.26 34.27 -20.57
CA ARG A 121 -13.37 34.39 -19.40
C ARG A 121 -14.09 35.11 -18.26
N PRO A 122 -13.63 34.95 -17.00
CA PRO A 122 -14.06 35.81 -15.91
C PRO A 122 -13.90 37.28 -16.28
N ARG A 123 -14.90 38.10 -15.94
CA ARG A 123 -14.92 39.54 -16.23
C ARG A 123 -15.73 40.26 -15.17
N HIS A 124 -15.41 41.52 -14.92
CA HIS A 124 -16.20 42.42 -14.09
C HIS A 124 -16.78 43.54 -14.97
N GLY A 125 -18.10 43.57 -15.14
CA GLY A 125 -18.76 44.43 -16.12
C GLY A 125 -18.29 44.12 -17.55
N GLU A 126 -17.70 45.11 -18.22
CA GLU A 126 -17.14 44.97 -19.57
C GLU A 126 -15.64 44.63 -19.58
N VAL A 127 -14.96 44.68 -18.42
CA VAL A 127 -13.50 44.51 -18.32
C VAL A 127 -13.15 43.04 -18.17
N THR A 128 -12.40 42.51 -19.15
CA THR A 128 -11.93 41.11 -19.19
C THR A 128 -10.52 40.91 -18.65
N ASP A 129 -9.73 41.98 -18.60
CA ASP A 129 -8.35 41.94 -18.12
C ASP A 129 -8.38 42.18 -16.60
N LEU A 130 -8.40 41.08 -15.85
CA LEU A 130 -8.38 41.09 -14.40
C LEU A 130 -7.54 39.95 -13.87
N THR A 131 -6.96 40.15 -12.68
CA THR A 131 -6.25 39.13 -11.93
C THR A 131 -7.14 38.70 -10.77
N LEU A 132 -7.50 37.42 -10.69
CA LEU A 132 -8.28 36.90 -9.57
C LEU A 132 -7.35 36.60 -8.39
N ASP A 133 -7.83 36.86 -7.17
CA ASP A 133 -7.22 36.34 -5.96
C ASP A 133 -7.51 34.85 -5.84
N MET A 134 -6.52 34.03 -6.22
CA MET A 134 -6.68 32.58 -6.28
C MET A 134 -6.70 31.94 -4.89
N ASP A 135 -6.07 32.57 -3.90
CA ASP A 135 -6.07 32.09 -2.52
C ASP A 135 -7.47 32.28 -1.93
N SER A 136 -8.07 33.46 -2.12
CA SER A 136 -9.46 33.72 -1.72
C SER A 136 -10.46 32.81 -2.43
N LEU A 137 -10.26 32.53 -3.73
CA LEU A 137 -11.08 31.54 -4.46
C LEU A 137 -10.96 30.14 -3.83
N CYS A 138 -9.75 29.70 -3.50
CA CYS A 138 -9.54 28.41 -2.87
C CYS A 138 -10.21 28.34 -1.51
N ASP A 139 -10.03 29.34 -0.66
CA ASP A 139 -10.62 29.37 0.69
C ASP A 139 -12.14 29.40 0.64
N THR A 140 -12.72 30.20 -0.27
CA THR A 140 -14.17 30.23 -0.49
C THR A 140 -14.68 28.88 -1.00
N ALA A 141 -13.95 28.23 -1.91
CA ALA A 141 -14.31 26.90 -2.38
C ALA A 141 -14.22 25.83 -1.28
N ARG A 142 -13.25 25.94 -0.36
CA ARG A 142 -13.12 25.04 0.80
C ARG A 142 -14.27 25.24 1.78
N SER A 143 -14.57 26.48 2.17
CA SER A 143 -15.74 26.77 3.02
C SER A 143 -17.03 26.31 2.34
N TRP A 144 -17.17 26.51 1.02
CA TRP A 144 -18.35 25.99 0.29
C TRP A 144 -18.44 24.45 0.33
N VAL A 145 -17.30 23.76 0.32
CA VAL A 145 -17.25 22.29 0.49
C VAL A 145 -17.61 21.87 1.92
N GLU A 146 -17.06 22.57 2.92
CA GLU A 146 -17.18 22.23 4.35
C GLU A 146 -18.55 22.61 4.94
N ASP A 147 -19.05 23.81 4.63
CA ASP A 147 -20.26 24.40 5.19
C ASP A 147 -21.51 24.19 4.31
N GLY A 148 -21.31 23.90 3.02
CA GLY A 148 -22.41 23.79 2.04
C GLY A 148 -23.06 22.40 1.96
N GLU A 149 -23.99 22.26 1.00
CA GLU A 149 -24.60 20.97 0.62
C GLU A 149 -23.55 19.91 0.17
N MET A 150 -22.32 20.35 -0.11
CA MET A 150 -21.14 19.53 -0.41
C MET A 150 -20.56 18.79 0.80
N SER A 151 -20.94 19.14 2.04
CA SER A 151 -20.60 18.37 3.25
C SER A 151 -21.11 16.92 3.20
N LEU A 152 -22.08 16.65 2.32
CA LEU A 152 -22.60 15.31 2.02
C LEU A 152 -21.73 14.51 1.03
N SER A 153 -20.84 15.17 0.28
CA SER A 153 -19.92 14.51 -0.66
C SER A 153 -18.57 14.25 0.01
N GLU A 154 -18.45 13.09 0.68
CA GLU A 154 -17.23 12.59 1.35
C GLU A 154 -15.94 12.66 0.50
N ALA A 155 -16.08 12.71 -0.83
CA ALA A 155 -14.97 12.75 -1.76
C ALA A 155 -14.10 14.02 -1.62
N TYR A 156 -14.66 15.15 -1.16
CA TYR A 156 -13.91 16.40 -0.98
C TYR A 156 -13.39 16.59 0.45
N LEU A 157 -14.10 16.12 1.48
CA LEU A 157 -13.65 16.21 2.88
C LEU A 157 -12.29 15.52 3.10
N THR A 158 -12.11 14.34 2.49
CA THR A 158 -10.83 13.60 2.59
C THR A 158 -9.63 14.28 1.91
N VAL A 159 -9.86 15.33 1.10
CA VAL A 159 -8.82 16.10 0.41
C VAL A 159 -8.39 17.30 1.26
N LEU A 160 -9.31 17.90 2.00
CA LEU A 160 -9.03 19.00 2.92
C LEU A 160 -8.22 18.53 4.13
N GLU A 161 -8.52 17.33 4.64
CA GLU A 161 -7.79 16.71 5.75
C GLU A 161 -6.35 16.25 5.41
N GLY A 162 -6.00 16.17 4.12
CA GLY A 162 -4.72 15.65 3.65
C GLY A 162 -3.56 16.65 3.60
N ARG A 163 -3.81 17.95 3.84
CA ARG A 163 -2.77 18.98 3.84
C ARG A 163 -2.33 19.24 5.29
N ALA A 164 -1.07 18.92 5.60
CA ALA A 164 -0.45 19.37 6.84
C ALA A 164 -0.59 20.90 6.93
N PRO A 165 -0.96 21.46 8.09
CA PRO A 165 -1.06 22.90 8.25
C PRO A 165 0.30 23.51 7.89
N THR A 166 0.31 24.37 6.87
CA THR A 166 1.45 25.23 6.58
C THR A 166 1.74 25.99 7.86
N ALA A 167 2.89 25.73 8.47
CA ALA A 167 3.30 26.35 9.71
C ALA A 167 3.36 27.86 9.49
N GLU A 168 2.33 28.57 9.94
CA GLU A 168 2.46 30.00 10.20
C GLU A 168 3.49 30.18 11.32
N PRO A 169 4.43 31.13 11.19
CA PRO A 169 5.37 31.42 12.25
C PRO A 169 4.61 32.10 13.38
N ALA A 170 4.21 31.31 14.39
CA ALA A 170 3.64 31.84 15.62
C ALA A 170 4.66 32.76 16.30
N GLU A 171 4.34 34.04 16.36
CA GLU A 171 5.05 35.05 17.14
C GLU A 171 5.09 34.59 18.62
N MET A 172 6.28 34.31 19.14
CA MET A 172 6.47 34.02 20.56
C MET A 172 6.29 35.30 21.38
N PRO A 173 5.49 35.28 22.48
CA PRO A 173 5.52 36.35 23.45
C PRO A 173 6.82 36.30 24.29
N PRO A 174 7.40 37.43 24.67
CA PRO A 174 8.64 37.45 25.43
C PRO A 174 8.32 37.26 26.92
N GLY A 175 8.67 36.11 27.50
CA GLY A 175 8.61 35.97 28.95
C GLY A 175 8.72 34.55 29.49
N GLY A 176 9.94 34.16 29.87
CA GLY A 176 10.23 33.24 30.98
C GLY A 176 9.97 31.75 30.76
N PHE A 177 11.04 30.96 30.67
CA PHE A 177 10.97 29.52 30.91
C PHE A 177 10.56 29.25 32.36
N PRO A 178 9.47 28.51 32.64
CA PRO A 178 9.09 28.16 34.00
C PRO A 178 10.09 27.12 34.55
N ALA A 179 10.73 27.45 35.68
CA ALA A 179 11.67 26.58 36.40
C ALA A 179 11.10 25.19 36.73
N ASP A 180 9.77 25.07 36.77
CA ASP A 180 9.05 23.81 37.01
C ASP A 180 9.27 22.76 35.92
N LEU A 181 9.51 23.18 34.66
CA LEU A 181 9.79 22.23 33.57
C LEU A 181 11.17 21.57 33.74
N MET A 182 12.15 22.33 34.23
CA MET A 182 13.51 21.81 34.46
C MET A 182 13.53 20.85 35.64
N ASN A 183 12.77 21.15 36.70
CA ASN A 183 12.63 20.26 37.85
C ASN A 183 11.90 18.96 37.48
N GLN A 184 10.86 19.01 36.63
CA GLN A 184 10.21 17.81 36.10
C GLN A 184 11.14 16.95 35.23
N LEU A 185 12.07 17.58 34.51
CA LEU A 185 13.03 16.88 33.67
C LEU A 185 14.10 16.16 34.50
N MET A 186 14.56 16.80 35.57
CA MET A 186 15.48 16.18 36.54
C MET A 186 14.85 14.99 37.26
N ASP A 187 13.60 15.13 37.74
CA ASP A 187 12.88 14.03 38.40
C ASP A 187 12.67 12.83 37.47
N ARG A 188 12.38 13.08 36.18
CA ARG A 188 12.27 12.00 35.18
C ARG A 188 13.59 11.30 34.92
N MET A 189 14.71 12.04 34.90
CA MET A 189 16.02 11.43 34.72
C MET A 189 16.39 10.53 35.90
N GLU A 190 16.11 10.95 37.13
CA GLU A 190 16.42 10.17 38.33
C GLU A 190 15.58 8.88 38.41
N GLN A 191 14.30 8.95 38.03
CA GLN A 191 13.43 7.77 37.92
C GLN A 191 13.92 6.78 36.84
N THR A 192 14.41 7.27 35.70
CA THR A 192 14.97 6.38 34.67
C THR A 192 16.30 5.74 35.10
N ALA A 193 17.13 6.44 35.87
CA ALA A 193 18.37 5.87 36.40
C ALA A 193 18.10 4.73 37.40
N ALA A 194 17.10 4.89 38.27
CA ALA A 194 16.68 3.85 39.21
C ALA A 194 16.11 2.60 38.50
N ALA A 195 15.33 2.79 37.43
CA ALA A 195 14.80 1.67 36.64
C ALA A 195 15.91 0.87 35.93
N VAL A 196 16.95 1.55 35.42
CA VAL A 196 18.08 0.89 34.76
C VAL A 196 18.95 0.11 35.76
N ALA A 197 19.08 0.58 37.00
CA ALA A 197 19.78 -0.17 38.05
C ALA A 197 19.07 -1.49 38.37
N GLY A 198 17.73 -1.49 38.49
CA GLY A 198 16.96 -2.71 38.75
C GLY A 198 17.07 -3.76 37.64
N ILE A 199 17.10 -3.34 36.37
CA ILE A 199 17.28 -4.26 35.22
C ILE A 199 18.66 -4.94 35.25
N LYS A 200 19.68 -4.25 35.75
CA LYS A 200 21.03 -4.80 35.85
C LYS A 200 21.13 -5.90 36.91
N ASP A 201 20.47 -5.71 38.06
CA ASP A 201 20.44 -6.70 39.14
C ASP A 201 19.65 -7.95 38.73
N ASP A 202 18.54 -7.79 38.01
CA ASP A 202 17.76 -8.91 37.47
C ASP A 202 18.56 -9.74 36.45
N LEU A 203 19.39 -9.09 35.63
CA LEU A 203 20.23 -9.77 34.65
C LEU A 203 21.33 -10.61 35.32
N GLU A 204 21.89 -10.14 36.43
CA GLU A 204 22.88 -10.90 37.19
C GLU A 204 22.26 -12.13 37.88
N ASN A 205 21.03 -12.01 38.39
CA ASN A 205 20.29 -13.11 38.99
C ASN A 205 19.95 -14.22 37.97
N VAL A 206 19.55 -13.85 36.75
CA VAL A 206 19.28 -14.81 35.66
C VAL A 206 20.56 -15.52 35.22
N LYS A 207 21.71 -14.83 35.23
CA LYS A 207 23.00 -15.40 34.85
C LYS A 207 23.52 -16.41 35.88
N GLN A 208 23.22 -16.20 37.17
CA GLN A 208 23.53 -17.17 38.24
C GLN A 208 22.61 -18.39 38.21
N ALA A 209 21.36 -18.25 37.79
CA ALA A 209 20.45 -19.39 37.65
C ALA A 209 20.85 -20.34 36.50
N ALA A 210 21.40 -19.79 35.40
CA ALA A 210 21.73 -20.55 34.19
C ALA A 210 23.00 -21.43 34.30
N SER A 211 23.83 -21.26 35.33
CA SER A 211 25.09 -22.02 35.50
C SER A 211 24.92 -23.37 36.22
N SER A 212 23.70 -23.76 36.63
CA SER A 212 23.46 -24.90 37.53
C SER A 212 22.88 -26.18 36.90
N SER A 213 22.69 -26.28 35.58
CA SER A 213 22.11 -27.49 34.95
C SER A 213 23.00 -28.11 33.86
N GLN A 214 23.68 -29.22 34.18
CA GLN A 214 24.43 -30.07 33.24
C GLN A 214 23.70 -31.39 32.97
N GLN A 215 23.37 -31.69 31.70
CA GLN A 215 23.31 -33.06 31.14
C GLN A 215 23.35 -33.03 29.59
N PRO A 216 24.04 -33.97 28.89
CA PRO A 216 24.22 -33.90 27.43
C PRO A 216 23.36 -34.92 26.65
N PRO A 217 22.91 -34.63 25.41
CA PRO A 217 22.43 -35.64 24.49
C PRO A 217 23.35 -35.88 23.27
N ARG A 218 23.21 -37.11 22.75
CA ARG A 218 24.02 -37.79 21.72
C ARG A 218 23.89 -37.22 20.30
N ALA A 219 24.90 -37.51 19.47
CA ALA A 219 25.11 -37.02 18.11
C ALA A 219 24.31 -37.77 17.03
N ILE A 220 23.85 -37.03 16.00
CA ILE A 220 23.33 -37.55 14.73
C ILE A 220 23.96 -36.74 13.57
N GLY A 221 24.29 -37.45 12.49
CA GLY A 221 25.26 -37.13 11.44
C GLY A 221 24.82 -36.19 10.28
N PRO A 222 25.56 -36.21 9.15
CA PRO A 222 25.73 -35.06 8.27
C PRO A 222 24.87 -35.13 7.00
N ALA A 223 23.57 -34.82 7.10
CA ALA A 223 22.71 -34.61 5.91
C ALA A 223 22.39 -33.13 5.66
N LEU A 224 22.72 -32.23 6.59
CA LEU A 224 22.27 -30.83 6.60
C LEU A 224 23.21 -29.84 5.88
N ALA A 225 24.39 -30.29 5.44
CA ALA A 225 25.38 -29.41 4.80
C ALA A 225 25.07 -29.11 3.32
N ARG A 226 24.28 -29.96 2.64
CA ARG A 226 23.99 -29.82 1.21
C ARG A 226 22.84 -28.85 0.89
N ALA A 227 21.94 -28.57 1.84
CA ALA A 227 20.78 -27.70 1.60
C ALA A 227 21.06 -26.18 1.81
N LYS A 228 22.21 -25.81 2.37
CA LYS A 228 22.57 -24.40 2.64
C LYS A 228 23.33 -23.70 1.51
N ALA A 229 23.72 -24.42 0.45
CA ALA A 229 24.50 -23.85 -0.66
C ALA A 229 23.65 -23.23 -1.78
N LEU A 230 22.31 -23.22 -1.67
CA LEU A 230 21.39 -22.85 -2.77
C LEU A 230 20.51 -21.61 -2.51
N VAL A 231 20.65 -20.94 -1.38
CA VAL A 231 19.87 -19.71 -1.09
C VAL A 231 20.83 -18.67 -0.48
N GLY A 232 21.20 -17.68 -1.29
CA GLY A 232 21.97 -16.52 -0.83
C GLY A 232 21.19 -15.66 0.18
N PRO A 233 21.89 -14.85 1.01
CA PRO A 233 21.23 -14.00 1.98
C PRO A 233 20.41 -12.89 1.30
N ALA A 234 19.21 -12.63 1.83
CA ALA A 234 18.33 -11.54 1.38
C ALA A 234 19.00 -10.16 1.60
N PRO A 235 18.86 -9.21 0.65
CA PRO A 235 19.44 -7.89 0.79
C PRO A 235 18.75 -7.10 1.91
N ARG A 236 19.55 -6.40 2.72
CA ARG A 236 19.10 -5.44 3.73
C ARG A 236 18.94 -4.08 3.06
N THR A 237 17.72 -3.54 3.02
CA THR A 237 17.51 -2.13 2.67
C THR A 237 17.70 -1.26 3.92
N THR A 238 18.93 -0.83 4.17
CA THR A 238 19.20 0.31 5.05
C THR A 238 18.99 1.60 4.26
N ALA A 239 17.88 2.28 4.50
CA ALA A 239 17.74 3.69 4.13
C ALA A 239 18.51 4.54 5.15
N LEU A 240 19.55 5.23 4.70
CA LEU A 240 20.21 6.34 5.40
C LEU A 240 20.71 7.35 4.34
N PRO A 241 20.99 8.61 4.72
CA PRO A 241 20.55 9.78 3.98
C PRO A 241 21.69 10.55 3.30
N THR A 242 21.30 11.63 2.63
CA THR A 242 21.99 12.93 2.50
C THR A 242 22.68 13.22 1.15
N MET A 243 22.14 14.27 0.52
CA MET A 243 22.75 15.38 -0.23
C MET A 243 23.66 15.20 -1.46
N ASP A 244 23.43 16.18 -2.33
CA ASP A 244 24.28 16.84 -3.31
C ASP A 244 24.67 16.12 -4.60
N ARG A 245 23.95 16.59 -5.61
CA ARG A 245 24.08 16.43 -7.05
C ARG A 245 25.29 17.21 -7.57
N GLN A 246 26.26 16.51 -8.12
CA GLN A 246 27.20 17.07 -9.11
C GLN A 246 27.33 16.12 -10.30
N GLU A 247 27.11 16.67 -11.49
CA GLU A 247 27.11 16.00 -12.80
C GLU A 247 28.50 15.46 -13.19
N PRO A 248 28.59 14.36 -13.95
CA PRO A 248 29.78 14.00 -14.67
C PRO A 248 29.66 14.27 -16.18
N ALA A 249 30.77 14.66 -16.80
CA ALA A 249 30.96 14.61 -18.24
C ALA A 249 32.28 13.88 -18.53
N ILE A 250 32.24 12.70 -19.16
CA ILE A 250 33.32 12.15 -20.00
C ILE A 250 32.72 11.16 -21.01
N PRO A 251 33.05 11.23 -22.32
CA PRO A 251 32.84 10.13 -23.26
C PRO A 251 34.17 9.49 -23.73
N GLY A 252 34.07 8.17 -24.01
CA GLY A 252 34.98 7.39 -24.85
C GLY A 252 36.27 6.90 -24.17
N ALA A 253 36.91 5.80 -24.56
CA ALA A 253 36.67 4.72 -25.51
C ALA A 253 37.91 3.80 -25.41
N GLY A 254 37.76 2.51 -25.73
CA GLY A 254 38.86 1.71 -26.29
C GLY A 254 39.48 0.62 -25.41
N THR A 255 39.32 -0.63 -25.88
CA THR A 255 40.38 -1.64 -26.18
C THR A 255 41.45 -1.91 -25.09
N GLY A 256 41.65 -3.12 -24.57
CA GLY A 256 41.95 -4.39 -25.27
C GLY A 256 43.40 -4.82 -24.93
N LEU A 257 43.69 -6.13 -24.97
CA LEU A 257 44.99 -6.82 -24.74
C LEU A 257 45.33 -7.08 -23.25
N GLU A 258 46.01 -8.13 -22.81
CA GLU A 258 46.45 -9.44 -23.31
C GLU A 258 46.88 -10.26 -22.07
N ALA A 259 47.05 -11.57 -22.23
CA ALA A 259 47.52 -12.51 -21.21
C ALA A 259 49.01 -12.35 -20.89
N GLU A 260 49.44 -12.78 -19.69
CA GLU A 260 50.72 -13.48 -19.47
C GLU A 260 50.68 -14.36 -18.21
N GLU A 261 51.53 -15.38 -18.23
CA GLU A 261 51.63 -16.60 -17.42
C GLU A 261 52.42 -16.47 -16.10
N GLU A 262 52.17 -17.46 -15.24
CA GLU A 262 53.04 -18.15 -14.25
C GLU A 262 53.99 -17.37 -13.31
N ASP A 263 53.86 -17.63 -11.99
CA ASP A 263 55.01 -18.05 -11.18
C ASP A 263 54.60 -18.91 -9.99
N ALA A 264 55.34 -19.99 -9.76
CA ALA A 264 55.18 -20.96 -8.69
C ALA A 264 56.16 -20.62 -7.55
N GLY A 265 55.67 -19.91 -6.54
CA GLY A 265 56.42 -19.54 -5.34
C GLY A 265 56.03 -20.36 -4.11
N GLU A 266 57.04 -20.87 -3.42
CA GLU A 266 56.98 -21.68 -2.19
C GLU A 266 56.06 -21.10 -1.09
N LEU A 267 55.22 -21.97 -0.52
CA LEU A 267 54.34 -21.65 0.62
C LEU A 267 55.17 -21.32 1.87
N GLY A 268 55.26 -20.03 2.19
CA GLY A 268 55.91 -19.55 3.41
C GLY A 268 55.19 -20.00 4.68
N THR A 269 55.94 -20.08 5.78
CA THR A 269 55.42 -20.38 7.13
C THR A 269 54.31 -19.43 7.59
N GLU A 270 54.23 -18.22 7.02
CA GLU A 270 53.12 -17.29 7.23
C GLU A 270 51.81 -17.74 6.59
N ASP A 271 51.84 -18.42 5.43
CA ASP A 271 50.63 -18.97 4.80
C ASP A 271 50.14 -20.23 5.54
N LEU A 272 51.06 -21.00 6.13
CA LEU A 272 50.72 -22.07 7.07
C LEU A 272 50.13 -21.53 8.38
N MET A 273 50.63 -20.39 8.88
CA MET A 273 50.08 -19.73 10.07
C MET A 273 48.71 -19.08 9.77
N ARG A 274 48.51 -18.53 8.57
CA ARG A 274 47.19 -18.06 8.11
C ARG A 274 46.21 -19.21 7.93
N LEU A 275 46.63 -20.35 7.40
CA LEU A 275 45.81 -21.57 7.36
C LEU A 275 45.48 -22.11 8.76
N ALA A 276 46.40 -22.00 9.73
CA ALA A 276 46.15 -22.38 11.11
C ALA A 276 45.18 -21.42 11.84
N LEU A 277 45.30 -20.10 11.60
CA LEU A 277 44.39 -19.08 12.13
C LEU A 277 42.99 -19.18 11.51
N VAL A 278 42.89 -19.44 10.21
CA VAL A 278 41.61 -19.71 9.53
C VAL A 278 40.97 -21.00 10.05
N ASN A 279 41.77 -22.03 10.38
CA ASN A 279 41.27 -23.25 11.01
C ASN A 279 40.89 -23.09 12.51
N LEU A 280 41.48 -22.11 13.21
CA LEU A 280 41.10 -21.74 14.58
C LEU A 280 39.82 -20.88 14.61
N LEU A 281 39.68 -19.91 13.70
CA LEU A 281 38.46 -19.12 13.51
C LEU A 281 37.27 -19.97 13.04
N ASN A 282 37.52 -21.02 12.25
CA ASN A 282 36.47 -21.99 11.88
C ASN A 282 36.14 -23.00 13.00
N LYS A 283 36.91 -23.06 14.09
CA LYS A 283 36.65 -23.95 15.23
C LYS A 283 35.85 -23.29 16.37
N GLU A 284 35.71 -21.96 16.39
CA GLU A 284 34.97 -21.24 17.45
C GLU A 284 33.50 -20.89 17.13
N THR A 285 32.98 -21.21 15.94
CA THR A 285 31.55 -21.00 15.61
C THR A 285 30.70 -22.25 15.78
N LYS A 286 30.94 -23.04 16.83
CA LYS A 286 30.05 -24.14 17.27
C LYS A 286 29.42 -23.89 18.65
N GLY A 287 28.83 -22.70 18.82
CA GLY A 287 27.77 -22.48 19.80
C GLY A 287 26.41 -22.76 19.17
N LYS A 288 25.92 -24.01 19.25
CA LYS A 288 24.56 -24.39 18.83
C LYS A 288 23.52 -23.70 19.73
N LYS A 289 23.06 -22.50 19.37
CA LYS A 289 21.71 -22.05 19.75
C LYS A 289 20.72 -22.82 18.91
N LYS A 290 19.85 -23.58 19.58
CA LYS A 290 18.72 -24.33 19.03
C LYS A 290 17.71 -23.32 18.47
N SER A 291 17.95 -22.83 17.25
CA SER A 291 16.91 -22.18 16.46
C SER A 291 15.92 -23.27 16.06
N SER A 292 14.91 -23.47 16.90
CA SER A 292 13.63 -24.02 16.48
C SER A 292 13.05 -23.03 15.48
N ARG A 293 13.51 -23.11 14.23
CA ARG A 293 12.76 -22.58 13.11
C ARG A 293 11.51 -23.43 13.03
N THR A 294 10.37 -22.76 13.05
CA THR A 294 8.99 -23.22 12.86
C THR A 294 8.85 -24.06 11.58
N GLY A 295 9.39 -25.28 11.61
CA GLY A 295 9.09 -26.31 10.65
C GLY A 295 7.72 -26.88 11.00
N LEU A 296 6.70 -26.37 10.33
CA LEU A 296 5.32 -26.87 10.44
C LEU A 296 5.24 -28.34 9.98
N PRO A 297 4.25 -29.11 10.48
CA PRO A 297 4.22 -30.58 10.46
C PRO A 297 3.86 -31.20 9.10
N LEU A 298 4.32 -30.63 7.99
CA LEU A 298 4.15 -31.26 6.67
C LEU A 298 5.15 -32.41 6.44
N THR A 299 6.29 -32.42 7.15
CA THR A 299 7.45 -33.27 6.80
C THR A 299 7.76 -34.43 7.76
N GLN A 300 7.08 -34.60 8.89
CA GLN A 300 7.54 -35.54 9.94
C GLN A 300 6.70 -36.79 10.19
N SER A 301 5.62 -37.05 9.45
CA SER A 301 4.73 -38.19 9.76
C SER A 301 4.55 -39.25 8.68
N ALA A 302 5.39 -39.28 7.64
CA ALA A 302 5.40 -40.40 6.70
C ALA A 302 6.71 -41.17 6.85
N SER A 303 6.65 -42.25 7.62
CA SER A 303 7.61 -43.35 7.57
C SER A 303 7.71 -43.81 6.11
N GLU A 304 8.89 -43.64 5.52
CA GLU A 304 9.21 -44.09 4.17
C GLU A 304 9.14 -45.63 4.10
N SER A 305 8.01 -46.19 3.64
CA SER A 305 7.98 -47.54 3.08
C SER A 305 8.08 -47.42 1.55
N GLU A 306 9.22 -47.81 1.00
CA GLU A 306 9.54 -47.83 -0.43
C GLU A 306 8.81 -48.97 -1.18
N GLU A 307 7.49 -49.04 -1.12
CA GLU A 307 6.71 -49.92 -2.02
C GLU A 307 5.81 -49.07 -2.91
N GLU A 308 6.14 -49.08 -4.21
CA GLU A 308 5.34 -48.62 -5.36
C GLU A 308 4.41 -47.44 -5.10
N ASP A 309 4.97 -46.22 -5.09
CA ASP A 309 4.19 -44.99 -4.96
C ASP A 309 3.19 -44.83 -6.14
N PRO A 310 1.87 -45.06 -5.94
CA PRO A 310 0.86 -44.95 -6.99
C PRO A 310 0.75 -43.50 -7.52
N LEU A 311 1.41 -42.54 -6.86
CA LEU A 311 1.49 -41.13 -7.25
C LEU A 311 2.39 -40.86 -8.45
N ARG A 312 3.20 -41.82 -8.89
CA ARG A 312 3.94 -41.68 -10.16
C ARG A 312 3.06 -41.87 -11.39
N ARG A 313 1.89 -42.52 -11.27
CA ARG A 313 0.94 -42.72 -12.40
C ARG A 313 -0.09 -41.60 -12.53
N LEU A 314 -0.27 -40.76 -11.50
CA LEU A 314 -1.16 -39.60 -11.53
C LEU A 314 -0.34 -38.32 -11.75
N SER A 315 0.18 -38.15 -12.96
CA SER A 315 1.01 -36.99 -13.32
C SER A 315 0.26 -35.64 -13.27
N GLY A 316 -1.06 -35.62 -13.03
CA GLY A 316 -1.89 -34.41 -13.03
C GLY A 316 -2.63 -34.07 -11.74
N ALA A 317 -2.38 -34.76 -10.61
CA ALA A 317 -3.14 -34.54 -9.36
C ALA A 317 -2.28 -34.20 -8.13
N LYS A 318 -0.98 -33.90 -8.33
CA LYS A 318 -0.04 -33.71 -7.23
C LYS A 318 -0.35 -32.45 -6.41
N GLY A 319 -0.74 -31.37 -7.07
CA GLY A 319 -1.17 -30.12 -6.44
C GLY A 319 -2.44 -30.28 -5.62
N THR A 320 -3.45 -30.96 -6.19
CA THR A 320 -4.70 -31.25 -5.47
C THR A 320 -4.45 -32.03 -4.19
N MET A 321 -3.63 -33.08 -4.24
CA MET A 321 -3.28 -33.86 -3.05
C MET A 321 -2.48 -33.06 -2.01
N LEU A 322 -1.57 -32.19 -2.45
CA LEU A 322 -0.81 -31.34 -1.53
C LEU A 322 -1.70 -30.33 -0.82
N VAL A 323 -2.68 -29.74 -1.51
CA VAL A 323 -3.64 -28.80 -0.90
C VAL A 323 -4.58 -29.52 0.07
N GLU A 324 -5.07 -30.71 -0.27
CA GLU A 324 -5.90 -31.50 0.66
C GLU A 324 -5.11 -31.93 1.90
N ARG A 325 -3.85 -32.35 1.75
CA ARG A 325 -2.98 -32.67 2.88
C ARG A 325 -2.72 -31.43 3.75
N LEU A 326 -2.48 -30.28 3.14
CA LEU A 326 -2.31 -29.01 3.85
C LEU A 326 -3.56 -28.65 4.63
N ARG A 327 -4.74 -28.77 4.00
CA ARG A 327 -6.03 -28.52 4.64
C ARG A 327 -6.27 -29.43 5.83
N ALA A 328 -6.08 -30.74 5.67
CA ALA A 328 -6.21 -31.71 6.76
C ALA A 328 -5.25 -31.39 7.92
N ALA A 329 -4.02 -30.96 7.61
CA ALA A 329 -3.06 -30.55 8.63
C ALA A 329 -3.45 -29.23 9.34
N MET A 330 -4.05 -28.27 8.62
CA MET A 330 -4.59 -27.02 9.20
C MET A 330 -5.78 -27.29 10.14
N GLU A 331 -6.65 -28.23 9.77
CA GLU A 331 -7.79 -28.64 10.60
C GLU A 331 -7.34 -29.41 11.85
N ALA A 332 -6.27 -30.22 11.74
CA ALA A 332 -5.73 -30.97 12.87
C ALA A 332 -4.98 -30.11 13.91
N ASP A 333 -4.25 -29.07 13.49
CA ASP A 333 -3.49 -28.19 14.39
C ASP A 333 -3.58 -26.71 13.97
N PRO A 334 -4.75 -26.05 14.12
CA PRO A 334 -4.94 -24.66 13.67
C PRO A 334 -4.03 -23.67 14.41
N ALA A 335 -3.64 -23.98 15.65
CA ALA A 335 -2.81 -23.11 16.48
C ALA A 335 -1.39 -22.96 15.91
N ALA A 336 -0.80 -24.03 15.38
CA ALA A 336 0.52 -23.94 14.75
C ALA A 336 0.52 -23.01 13.53
N TYR A 337 -0.55 -23.02 12.73
CA TYR A 337 -0.69 -22.17 11.55
C TYR A 337 -0.92 -20.71 11.93
N SER A 338 -1.80 -20.43 12.89
CA SER A 338 -1.99 -19.05 13.39
C SER A 338 -0.68 -18.49 13.96
N ASN A 339 0.06 -19.28 14.73
CA ASN A 339 1.34 -18.88 15.29
C ASN A 339 2.39 -18.65 14.19
N ALA A 340 2.40 -19.47 13.13
CA ALA A 340 3.30 -19.27 12.00
C ALA A 340 3.01 -17.95 11.26
N ILE A 341 1.73 -17.62 11.03
CA ILE A 341 1.31 -16.36 10.42
C ILE A 341 1.74 -15.17 11.28
N GLU A 342 1.52 -15.24 12.59
CA GLU A 342 1.93 -14.18 13.53
C GLU A 342 3.45 -14.02 13.58
N ASN A 343 4.20 -15.11 13.54
CA ASN A 343 5.67 -15.05 13.47
C ASN A 343 6.16 -14.42 12.15
N LEU A 344 5.48 -14.67 11.04
CA LEU A 344 5.79 -14.00 9.76
C LEU A 344 5.45 -12.50 9.84
N ALA A 345 4.31 -12.14 10.42
CA ALA A 345 3.95 -10.74 10.66
C ALA A 345 5.00 -10.02 11.52
N ALA A 346 5.41 -10.64 12.63
CA ALA A 346 6.46 -10.12 13.51
C ALA A 346 7.78 -9.92 12.76
N GLN A 347 8.18 -10.90 11.93
CA GLN A 347 9.40 -10.79 11.11
C GLN A 347 9.36 -9.62 10.13
N VAL A 348 8.21 -9.38 9.50
CA VAL A 348 8.05 -8.23 8.59
C VAL A 348 8.19 -6.92 9.35
N LEU A 349 7.60 -6.82 10.56
CA LEU A 349 7.71 -5.65 11.42
C LEU A 349 9.10 -5.50 12.10
N GLY A 350 10.02 -6.45 11.89
CA GLY A 350 11.32 -6.47 12.57
C GLY A 350 11.24 -6.82 14.06
N GLU A 351 10.12 -7.38 14.54
CA GLU A 351 9.93 -7.84 15.90
C GLU A 351 10.57 -9.22 16.12
N SER A 352 11.16 -9.45 17.29
CA SER A 352 11.81 -10.73 17.63
C SER A 352 10.80 -11.85 17.95
N ALA A 353 9.60 -11.49 18.39
CA ALA A 353 8.50 -12.39 18.71
C ALA A 353 7.16 -11.67 18.54
N PRO A 354 6.09 -12.39 18.17
CA PRO A 354 4.76 -11.83 18.08
C PRO A 354 4.22 -11.44 19.46
N ASN A 355 3.60 -10.26 19.52
CA ASN A 355 2.88 -9.70 20.65
C ASN A 355 1.38 -9.55 20.31
N GLN A 356 0.57 -9.11 21.28
CA GLN A 356 -0.89 -8.98 21.11
C GLN A 356 -1.31 -7.98 20.02
N MET A 357 -0.44 -7.01 19.72
CA MET A 357 -0.68 -5.95 18.75
C MET A 357 0.04 -6.21 17.41
N THR A 358 0.85 -7.26 17.27
CA THR A 358 1.65 -7.52 16.06
C THR A 358 0.78 -7.54 14.80
N LEU A 359 -0.37 -8.18 14.83
CA LEU A 359 -1.26 -8.20 13.67
C LEU A 359 -1.89 -6.83 13.41
N GLU A 360 -2.31 -6.10 14.44
CA GLU A 360 -2.85 -4.74 14.29
C GLU A 360 -1.81 -3.80 13.70
N ARG A 361 -0.57 -3.86 14.23
CA ARG A 361 0.58 -3.12 13.71
C ARG A 361 0.90 -3.52 12.28
N TYR A 362 0.90 -4.81 11.95
CA TYR A 362 1.14 -5.26 10.58
C TYR A 362 0.07 -4.69 9.62
N VAL A 363 -1.20 -4.78 9.98
CA VAL A 363 -2.28 -4.23 9.16
C VAL A 363 -2.16 -2.71 9.03
N ARG A 364 -1.80 -2.00 10.11
CA ARG A 364 -1.61 -0.55 10.11
C ARG A 364 -0.35 -0.11 9.34
N GLU A 365 0.78 -0.77 9.55
CA GLU A 365 2.13 -0.36 9.14
C GLU A 365 2.60 -0.99 7.82
N GLU A 366 2.03 -2.13 7.42
CA GLU A 366 2.60 -2.95 6.35
C GLU A 366 1.59 -3.31 5.25
N LEU A 367 0.29 -3.07 5.46
CA LEU A 367 -0.74 -3.48 4.51
C LEU A 367 -1.21 -2.30 3.64
N PRO A 368 -0.79 -2.21 2.36
CA PRO A 368 -1.28 -1.19 1.43
C PRO A 368 -2.67 -1.57 0.89
N MET A 369 -3.71 -0.98 1.48
CA MET A 369 -5.11 -1.16 1.04
C MET A 369 -5.51 -0.24 -0.14
N GLY A 370 -4.69 0.77 -0.43
CA GLY A 370 -4.91 1.70 -1.53
C GLY A 370 -6.26 2.40 -1.46
N ASN A 371 -7.00 2.35 -2.56
CA ASN A 371 -8.32 2.95 -2.71
C ASN A 371 -9.47 2.00 -2.35
N GLU A 372 -9.19 0.76 -1.98
CA GLU A 372 -10.22 -0.26 -1.72
C GLU A 372 -10.78 -0.15 -0.29
N ARG A 373 -11.64 0.85 -0.07
CA ARG A 373 -12.24 1.14 1.24
C ARG A 373 -12.93 -0.09 1.86
N SER A 374 -13.68 -0.85 1.06
CA SER A 374 -14.39 -2.05 1.53
C SER A 374 -13.46 -3.11 2.10
N LEU A 375 -12.31 -3.35 1.45
CA LEU A 375 -11.30 -4.27 1.98
C LEU A 375 -10.64 -3.71 3.24
N GLY A 376 -10.40 -2.40 3.28
CA GLY A 376 -9.86 -1.73 4.45
C GLY A 376 -10.74 -1.91 5.69
N PHE A 377 -12.04 -1.68 5.58
CA PHE A 377 -12.99 -1.90 6.68
C PHE A 377 -13.03 -3.37 7.12
N ALA A 378 -13.08 -4.31 6.16
CA ALA A 378 -13.09 -5.74 6.46
C ALA A 378 -11.81 -6.20 7.17
N ALA A 379 -10.64 -5.79 6.67
CA ALA A 379 -9.35 -6.09 7.28
C ALA A 379 -9.23 -5.52 8.69
N TRP A 380 -9.75 -4.31 8.90
CA TRP A 380 -9.75 -3.68 10.21
C TRP A 380 -10.66 -4.39 11.21
N ILE A 381 -11.86 -4.82 10.80
CA ILE A 381 -12.74 -5.66 11.64
C ILE A 381 -12.01 -6.95 12.06
N MET A 382 -11.42 -7.66 11.09
CA MET A 382 -10.74 -8.92 11.34
C MET A 382 -9.59 -8.75 12.33
N VAL A 383 -8.76 -7.72 12.15
CA VAL A 383 -7.60 -7.51 13.03
C VAL A 383 -8.00 -7.11 14.43
N ARG A 384 -9.02 -6.24 14.59
CA ARG A 384 -9.53 -5.85 15.90
C ARG A 384 -10.12 -7.05 16.66
N ALA A 385 -10.84 -7.92 15.96
CA ALA A 385 -11.35 -9.15 16.54
C ALA A 385 -10.21 -10.09 17.00
N LEU A 386 -9.19 -10.28 16.15
CA LEU A 386 -8.01 -11.10 16.46
C LEU A 386 -7.24 -10.57 17.66
N THR A 387 -7.02 -9.25 17.74
CA THR A 387 -6.38 -8.61 18.90
C THR A 387 -7.18 -8.85 20.18
N CYS A 388 -8.52 -8.68 20.17
CA CYS A 388 -9.34 -8.99 21.34
C CYS A 388 -9.24 -10.47 21.76
N MET A 389 -9.29 -11.39 20.80
CA MET A 389 -9.16 -12.82 21.06
C MET A 389 -7.78 -13.18 21.65
N LYS A 390 -6.71 -12.58 21.13
CA LYS A 390 -5.34 -12.77 21.64
C LYS A 390 -5.13 -12.22 23.04
N SER A 391 -5.79 -11.13 23.38
CA SER A 391 -5.81 -10.60 24.75
C SER A 391 -6.72 -11.41 25.70
N GLY A 392 -7.29 -12.55 25.28
CA GLY A 392 -8.17 -13.39 26.10
C GLY A 392 -9.62 -12.91 26.19
N HIS A 393 -9.98 -11.86 25.45
CA HIS A 393 -11.32 -11.27 25.47
C HIS A 393 -12.18 -11.84 24.32
N TRP A 394 -12.44 -13.14 24.37
CA TRP A 394 -13.13 -13.89 23.31
C TRP A 394 -14.52 -13.34 22.96
N GLU A 395 -15.32 -13.02 23.97
CA GLU A 395 -16.67 -12.46 23.75
C GLU A 395 -16.62 -11.09 23.06
N LYS A 396 -15.60 -10.26 23.37
CA LYS A 396 -15.40 -8.99 22.66
C LYS A 396 -15.01 -9.24 21.20
N GLY A 397 -14.10 -10.19 20.94
CA GLY A 397 -13.73 -10.57 19.58
C GLY A 397 -14.93 -11.07 18.76
N ARG A 398 -15.78 -11.92 19.37
CA ARG A 398 -17.03 -12.41 18.77
C ARG A 398 -18.02 -11.26 18.48
N LEU A 399 -18.18 -10.33 19.41
CA LEU A 399 -19.01 -9.15 19.21
C LEU A 399 -18.50 -8.32 18.02
N VAL A 400 -17.19 -8.07 17.93
CA VAL A 400 -16.58 -7.31 16.81
C VAL A 400 -16.87 -7.97 15.46
N LEU A 401 -16.74 -9.30 15.35
CA LEU A 401 -17.06 -10.02 14.12
C LEU A 401 -18.56 -9.94 13.77
N THR A 402 -19.44 -10.02 14.77
CA THR A 402 -20.89 -9.95 14.57
C THR A 402 -21.33 -8.55 14.14
N LEU A 403 -20.78 -7.51 14.77
CA LEU A 403 -20.97 -6.12 14.35
C LEU A 403 -20.40 -5.85 12.96
N GLY A 404 -19.26 -6.45 12.64
CA GLY A 404 -18.68 -6.40 11.30
C GLY A 404 -19.59 -7.00 10.24
N LEU A 405 -20.24 -8.13 10.52
CA LEU A 405 -21.22 -8.74 9.62
C LEU A 405 -22.44 -7.82 9.42
N ALA A 406 -22.97 -7.24 10.51
CA ALA A 406 -24.07 -6.27 10.44
C ALA A 406 -23.69 -5.02 9.62
N ALA A 407 -22.45 -4.53 9.75
CA ALA A 407 -21.96 -3.42 8.95
C ALA A 407 -21.85 -3.78 7.46
N ILE A 408 -21.38 -4.98 7.12
CA ILE A 408 -21.32 -5.44 5.72
C ILE A 408 -22.73 -5.52 5.12
N GLU A 409 -23.71 -6.04 5.86
CA GLU A 409 -25.11 -6.08 5.43
C GLU A 409 -25.68 -4.67 5.24
N GLN A 410 -25.48 -3.77 6.21
CA GLN A 410 -25.91 -2.38 6.09
C GLN A 410 -25.29 -1.68 4.88
N TYR A 411 -23.99 -1.91 4.62
CA TYR A 411 -23.33 -1.39 3.43
C TYR A 411 -23.95 -1.93 2.14
N ARG A 412 -24.39 -3.19 2.11
CA ARG A 412 -25.07 -3.75 0.93
C ARG A 412 -26.45 -3.16 0.70
N LEU A 413 -27.14 -2.73 1.75
CA LEU A 413 -28.46 -2.08 1.65
C LEU A 413 -28.32 -0.63 1.17
N ASP A 414 -27.42 0.15 1.79
CA ASP A 414 -27.38 1.60 1.59
C ASP A 414 -26.22 2.07 0.69
N ASN A 415 -25.31 1.18 0.34
CA ASN A 415 -24.05 1.47 -0.36
C ASN A 415 -23.21 2.58 0.32
N ASN A 416 -23.34 2.73 1.64
CA ASN A 416 -22.66 3.74 2.43
C ASN A 416 -21.89 3.12 3.62
N TRP A 417 -20.57 3.08 3.51
CA TRP A 417 -19.71 2.53 4.55
C TRP A 417 -19.67 3.37 5.82
N THR A 418 -19.86 4.69 5.75
CA THR A 418 -19.80 5.55 6.94
C THR A 418 -20.99 5.30 7.86
N ALA A 419 -22.19 5.16 7.29
CA ALA A 419 -23.37 4.77 8.03
C ALA A 419 -23.22 3.35 8.63
N ALA A 420 -22.81 2.39 7.81
CA ALA A 420 -22.56 1.02 8.23
C ALA A 420 -21.49 0.92 9.35
N TRP A 421 -20.39 1.67 9.23
CA TRP A 421 -19.29 1.63 10.19
C TRP A 421 -19.68 2.16 11.56
N ARG A 422 -20.56 3.18 11.61
CA ARG A 422 -21.09 3.72 12.88
C ARG A 422 -21.79 2.66 13.72
N LEU A 423 -22.36 1.62 13.12
CA LEU A 423 -22.95 0.48 13.85
C LEU A 423 -21.92 -0.30 14.66
N THR A 424 -20.66 -0.32 14.22
CA THR A 424 -19.60 -1.12 14.86
C THR A 424 -19.01 -0.49 16.11
N GLN A 425 -19.12 0.84 16.25
CA GLN A 425 -18.46 1.63 17.30
C GLN A 425 -16.93 1.41 17.38
N LEU A 426 -16.31 0.91 16.31
CA LEU A 426 -14.86 0.72 16.23
C LEU A 426 -14.16 2.00 15.80
N SER A 427 -12.88 2.12 16.16
CA SER A 427 -12.02 3.18 15.64
C SER A 427 -11.95 3.09 14.11
N GLN A 428 -11.91 4.25 13.45
CA GLN A 428 -11.75 4.29 11.99
C GLN A 428 -10.48 3.55 11.55
N PRO A 429 -10.52 2.83 10.42
CA PRO A 429 -9.32 2.26 9.83
C PRO A 429 -8.31 3.37 9.46
N PRO A 430 -6.99 3.09 9.48
CA PRO A 430 -5.94 4.06 9.19
C PRO A 430 -5.81 4.33 7.68
N PHE A 431 -6.89 4.81 7.04
CA PHE A 431 -6.93 5.01 5.59
C PHE A 431 -5.89 6.00 5.07
N SER A 432 -5.53 7.02 5.85
CA SER A 432 -4.48 7.97 5.49
C SER A 432 -3.13 7.28 5.36
N GLU A 433 -2.78 6.43 6.32
CA GLU A 433 -1.54 5.65 6.34
C GLU A 433 -1.51 4.60 5.23
N TRP A 434 -2.65 3.97 4.92
CA TRP A 434 -2.72 3.04 3.79
C TRP A 434 -2.55 3.72 2.44
N ARG A 435 -3.14 4.90 2.25
CA ARG A 435 -3.01 5.66 0.99
C ARG A 435 -1.60 6.17 0.76
N SER A 436 -0.89 6.60 1.80
CA SER A 436 0.50 7.05 1.65
C SER A 436 1.43 5.93 1.19
N ARG A 437 1.03 4.66 1.34
CA ARG A 437 1.80 3.49 0.89
C ARG A 437 1.44 2.96 -0.49
N GLU A 438 0.39 3.47 -1.12
CA GLU A 438 -0.02 3.05 -2.46
C GLU A 438 1.11 3.13 -3.50
N PRO A 439 2.00 4.14 -3.50
CA PRO A 439 3.11 4.19 -4.45
C PRO A 439 4.07 2.99 -4.36
N TYR A 440 4.21 2.37 -3.18
CA TYR A 440 5.12 1.22 -2.96
C TYR A 440 4.50 -0.11 -3.41
N MET A 441 3.22 -0.14 -3.81
CA MET A 441 2.56 -1.38 -4.24
C MET A 441 3.21 -2.03 -5.46
N GLY A 442 3.71 -1.22 -6.39
CA GLY A 442 4.44 -1.73 -7.56
C GLY A 442 5.69 -2.50 -7.16
N GLN A 443 6.47 -1.95 -6.22
CA GLN A 443 7.65 -2.60 -5.68
C GLN A 443 7.28 -3.84 -4.86
N LEU A 444 6.26 -3.76 -4.01
CA LEU A 444 5.85 -4.90 -3.18
C LEU A 444 5.43 -6.12 -4.02
N ARG A 445 4.75 -5.91 -5.16
CA ARG A 445 4.41 -6.97 -6.11
C ARG A 445 5.63 -7.53 -6.85
N ALA A 446 6.66 -6.72 -7.06
CA ALA A 446 7.90 -7.17 -7.68
C ALA A 446 8.74 -8.01 -6.69
N ASP A 447 8.79 -7.58 -5.42
CA ASP A 447 9.59 -8.21 -4.37
C ASP A 447 8.93 -9.49 -3.83
N HIS A 448 7.60 -9.58 -3.90
CA HIS A 448 6.84 -10.70 -3.37
C HIS A 448 5.81 -11.25 -4.38
N ALA A 449 6.03 -12.48 -4.83
CA ALA A 449 5.07 -13.20 -5.69
C ALA A 449 3.79 -13.63 -4.96
N HIS A 450 3.83 -13.70 -3.62
CA HIS A 450 2.74 -14.17 -2.77
C HIS A 450 2.64 -13.32 -1.49
N SER A 451 1.54 -13.47 -0.74
CA SER A 451 1.36 -12.79 0.54
C SER A 451 2.51 -13.05 1.50
N ARG A 452 3.01 -11.99 2.15
CA ARG A 452 4.09 -12.07 3.16
C ARG A 452 3.70 -12.85 4.42
N LEU A 453 2.40 -13.02 4.65
CA LEU A 453 1.86 -13.78 5.78
C LEU A 453 1.69 -15.27 5.48
N VAL A 454 1.88 -15.70 4.24
CA VAL A 454 1.71 -17.09 3.81
C VAL A 454 3.07 -17.76 3.72
N HIS A 455 3.21 -18.92 4.37
CA HIS A 455 4.45 -19.68 4.25
C HIS A 455 4.65 -20.13 2.79
N PRO A 456 5.88 -20.02 2.22
CA PRO A 456 6.12 -20.34 0.79
C PRO A 456 5.67 -21.74 0.37
N THR A 457 5.73 -22.74 1.26
CA THR A 457 5.24 -24.09 0.96
C THR A 457 3.73 -24.16 0.79
N TRP A 458 2.97 -23.32 1.49
CA TRP A 458 1.52 -23.24 1.35
C TRP A 458 1.15 -22.61 0.01
N ALA A 459 1.83 -21.51 -0.35
CA ALA A 459 1.66 -20.87 -1.64
C ALA A 459 2.02 -21.82 -2.80
N ALA A 460 3.12 -22.57 -2.69
CA ALA A 460 3.52 -23.55 -3.68
C ALA A 460 2.48 -24.66 -3.88
N ALA A 461 1.83 -25.14 -2.81
CA ALA A 461 0.76 -26.14 -2.92
C ALA A 461 -0.45 -25.59 -3.69
N VAL A 462 -0.87 -24.35 -3.41
CA VAL A 462 -1.98 -23.69 -4.12
C VAL A 462 -1.63 -23.47 -5.59
N VAL A 463 -0.43 -22.99 -5.89
CA VAL A 463 0.03 -22.79 -7.28
C VAL A 463 0.09 -24.13 -8.03
N ALA A 464 0.53 -25.21 -7.39
CA ALA A 464 0.53 -26.54 -7.99
C ALA A 464 -0.89 -27.00 -8.31
N ARG A 465 -1.86 -26.77 -7.42
CA ARG A 465 -3.26 -27.10 -7.67
C ARG A 465 -3.85 -26.29 -8.83
N LEU A 466 -3.56 -24.99 -8.92
CA LEU A 466 -4.01 -24.18 -10.06
C LEU A 466 -3.46 -24.69 -11.39
N LYS A 467 -2.20 -25.16 -11.42
CA LYS A 467 -1.62 -25.80 -12.61
C LYS A 467 -2.31 -27.11 -12.96
N ASP A 468 -2.64 -27.93 -11.98
CA ASP A 468 -3.40 -29.17 -12.20
C ASP A 468 -4.80 -28.84 -12.78
N GLU A 469 -5.46 -27.80 -12.26
CA GLU A 469 -6.77 -27.32 -12.73
C GLU A 469 -6.72 -26.72 -14.15
N GLU A 470 -5.60 -26.12 -14.58
CA GLU A 470 -5.40 -25.64 -15.97
C GLU A 470 -5.16 -26.78 -16.96
N VAL A 471 -4.51 -27.88 -16.53
CA VAL A 471 -4.21 -29.03 -17.39
C VAL A 471 -5.46 -29.89 -17.63
N ALA A 472 -6.30 -30.08 -16.61
CA ALA A 472 -7.52 -30.90 -16.68
C ALA A 472 -8.51 -30.53 -17.82
N PRO A 473 -8.85 -29.24 -18.09
CA PRO A 473 -9.73 -28.88 -19.19
C PRO A 473 -9.08 -29.09 -20.56
N THR A 474 -7.76 -28.97 -20.65
CA THR A 474 -7.03 -29.17 -21.91
C THR A 474 -7.02 -30.64 -22.32
N THR A 475 -6.88 -31.55 -21.36
CA THR A 475 -6.98 -33.00 -21.62
C THR A 475 -8.40 -33.44 -21.98
N ALA A 476 -9.43 -32.86 -21.33
CA ALA A 476 -10.82 -33.19 -21.64
C ALA A 476 -11.22 -32.79 -23.08
N LEU A 477 -10.75 -31.64 -23.56
CA LEU A 477 -11.00 -31.20 -24.94
C LEU A 477 -10.24 -32.05 -25.97
N LEU A 478 -9.02 -32.50 -25.66
CA LEU A 478 -8.26 -33.40 -26.54
C LEU A 478 -8.85 -34.80 -26.59
N GLU A 479 -9.44 -35.29 -25.49
CA GLU A 479 -10.18 -36.55 -25.48
C GLU A 479 -11.48 -36.45 -26.28
N GLU A 480 -12.21 -35.32 -26.18
CA GLU A 480 -13.42 -35.08 -26.98
C GLU A 480 -13.11 -34.94 -28.48
N GLU A 481 -12.01 -34.26 -28.85
CA GLU A 481 -11.54 -34.21 -30.24
C GLU A 481 -11.02 -35.56 -30.76
N ALA A 482 -10.37 -36.37 -29.91
CA ALA A 482 -9.94 -37.72 -30.28
C ALA A 482 -11.12 -38.67 -30.47
N GLU A 483 -12.15 -38.58 -29.62
CA GLU A 483 -13.38 -39.38 -29.74
C GLU A 483 -14.23 -38.94 -30.95
N ALA A 484 -14.26 -37.65 -31.27
CA ALA A 484 -14.89 -37.13 -32.49
C ALA A 484 -14.11 -37.49 -33.79
N ALA A 485 -12.80 -37.76 -33.68
CA ALA A 485 -11.92 -38.09 -34.80
C ALA A 485 -11.81 -39.59 -35.11
N GLU A 486 -12.58 -40.48 -34.45
CA GLU A 486 -12.77 -41.87 -34.88
C GLU A 486 -14.10 -42.10 -35.66
N PRO A 487 -14.29 -41.56 -36.88
CA PRO A 487 -15.37 -42.02 -37.74
C PRO A 487 -14.97 -43.34 -38.41
N GLY A 488 -15.49 -44.45 -37.91
CA GLY A 488 -15.82 -45.58 -38.77
C GLY A 488 -14.87 -46.78 -38.81
N GLN A 489 -14.38 -47.28 -37.67
CA GLN A 489 -14.08 -48.72 -37.60
C GLN A 489 -15.37 -49.51 -37.38
N THR A 490 -16.06 -49.67 -38.50
CA THR A 490 -17.16 -50.61 -38.75
C THR A 490 -16.80 -51.99 -38.18
N ARG A 491 -17.38 -52.34 -37.02
CA ARG A 491 -17.40 -53.72 -36.50
C ARG A 491 -18.21 -54.59 -37.47
N LEU A 492 -17.51 -55.18 -38.43
CA LEU A 492 -18.03 -56.30 -39.23
C LEU A 492 -18.21 -57.50 -38.30
N HIS A 493 -19.45 -57.70 -37.84
CA HIS A 493 -19.88 -58.96 -37.26
C HIS A 493 -19.85 -60.04 -38.35
N LEU A 494 -18.90 -60.97 -38.21
CA LEU A 494 -18.91 -62.27 -38.88
C LEU A 494 -20.04 -63.12 -38.27
N ASN A 495 -20.95 -63.58 -39.14
CA ASN A 495 -21.84 -64.72 -38.90
C ASN A 495 -21.17 -66.00 -39.35
#